data_AF-A0A3N5X1P8-F1
#
_entry.id   AF-A0A3N5X1P8-F1
#
_cell.length_a   1.000
_cell.length_b   1.000
_cell.length_c   1.000
_cell.angle_alpha   90.00
_cell.angle_beta   90.00
_cell.angle_gamma   90.00
#
_symmetry.space_group_name_H-M   'P 1'
#
loop_
_entity.id
_entity.type
_entity.pdbx_description
1 polymer ?
#
loop_
_entity_poly.entity_id
_entity_poly.type
_entity_poly.pdbx_seq_one_letter_code
_entity_poly.pdbx_strand_id
1 'polypeptide(L)'
;MRPAELRRAARQILDAAIRAVDPAEAIHRHLLRQGSQLYIGQEMINLGGTREVVVVGCGKAGAPMAAAVEDTLGDRIARGVVVTKYGHAQPTKKVRIHESGHPVPDESGIAGATATLEQLRGLAADDLVIVLISGGGSALLPAPVDGVTLADKQALTKALLACGADIREMNALRKHISKIKGGQLARAAAPARVLTLILSDIVGDPLDAIASGPTVPDPTTYADALAILDKYRIRAEIPAAIRAHLEAGAAGKVAETPKPDDPLFTRVRNIMVGSNIQSLEAAATAARTHGLTPMILSSSIEGETREVARMHAAIAREVRATRNPLAGPACIISGGETTVTLRGSGKGGRNQEFALAAALDIAELPDVVILSAGTDGTDGP
;
A
#
# COMPACT_ATOMS: atom_id res chain seq x y z
N MET A 1 13.22 33.47 -8.94
CA MET A 1 13.86 33.08 -7.65
C MET A 1 15.30 32.66 -7.94
N ARG A 2 16.23 32.85 -7.00
CA ARG A 2 17.60 32.36 -7.16
C ARG A 2 17.66 30.83 -7.02
N PRO A 3 18.66 30.14 -7.60
CA PRO A 3 18.74 28.67 -7.55
C PRO A 3 18.73 28.11 -6.11
N ALA A 4 19.43 28.77 -5.18
CA ALA A 4 19.44 28.37 -3.77
C ALA A 4 18.06 28.47 -3.10
N GLU A 5 17.25 29.45 -3.48
CA GLU A 5 15.88 29.62 -2.97
C GLU A 5 14.95 28.56 -3.53
N LEU A 6 15.11 28.20 -4.81
CA LEU A 6 14.35 27.12 -5.45
C LEU A 6 14.66 25.76 -4.82
N ARG A 7 15.94 25.45 -4.53
CA ARG A 7 16.31 24.21 -3.84
C ARG A 7 15.71 24.13 -2.45
N ARG A 8 15.74 25.24 -1.69
CA ARG A 8 15.12 25.30 -0.36
C ARG A 8 13.60 25.11 -0.44
N ALA A 9 12.94 25.80 -1.38
CA ALA A 9 11.50 25.65 -1.60
C ALA A 9 11.15 24.22 -2.00
N ALA A 10 11.87 23.62 -2.95
CA ALA A 10 11.65 22.23 -3.37
C ALA A 10 11.76 21.25 -2.20
N ARG A 11 12.74 21.44 -1.31
CA ARG A 11 12.87 20.61 -0.11
C ARG A 11 11.70 20.80 0.85
N GLN A 12 11.30 22.04 1.13
CA GLN A 12 10.17 22.33 2.04
C GLN A 12 8.83 21.82 1.49
N ILE A 13 8.64 21.88 0.17
CA ILE A 13 7.50 21.30 -0.55
C ILE A 13 7.49 19.78 -0.40
N LEU A 14 8.63 19.12 -0.62
CA LEU A 14 8.76 17.67 -0.38
C LEU A 14 8.46 17.31 1.08
N ASP A 15 9.02 18.04 2.04
CA ASP A 15 8.81 17.76 3.46
C ASP A 15 7.32 17.91 3.83
N ALA A 16 6.59 18.86 3.22
CA ALA A 16 5.14 19.00 3.39
C ALA A 16 4.37 17.82 2.78
N ALA A 17 4.78 17.36 1.59
CA ALA A 17 4.22 16.18 0.93
C ALA A 17 4.36 14.93 1.81
N ILE A 18 5.58 14.68 2.32
CA ILE A 18 5.88 13.55 3.20
C ILE A 18 5.07 13.64 4.50
N ARG A 19 5.04 14.79 5.18
CA ARG A 19 4.25 14.97 6.41
C ARG A 19 2.76 14.71 6.21
N ALA A 20 2.21 15.07 5.04
CA ALA A 20 0.80 14.84 4.76
C ALA A 20 0.43 13.36 4.70
N VAL A 21 1.38 12.49 4.37
CA VAL A 21 1.20 11.03 4.36
C VAL A 21 2.05 10.33 5.43
N ASP A 22 2.50 11.07 6.45
CA ASP A 22 3.16 10.48 7.60
C ASP A 22 2.18 9.50 8.27
N PRO A 23 2.59 8.25 8.54
CA PRO A 23 1.66 7.24 9.02
C PRO A 23 1.03 7.57 10.37
N ALA A 24 1.77 8.16 11.30
CA ALA A 24 1.26 8.49 12.62
C ALA A 24 0.27 9.66 12.55
N GLU A 25 0.64 10.72 11.84
CA GLU A 25 -0.24 11.87 11.59
C GLU A 25 -1.50 11.48 10.82
N ALA A 26 -1.38 10.57 9.84
CA ALA A 26 -2.52 10.04 9.10
C ALA A 26 -3.50 9.29 10.00
N ILE A 27 -2.99 8.50 10.95
CA ILE A 27 -3.82 7.85 11.96
C ILE A 27 -4.47 8.89 12.88
N HIS A 28 -3.73 9.83 13.44
CA HIS A 28 -4.28 10.83 14.38
C HIS A 28 -5.35 11.74 13.76
N ARG A 29 -5.26 12.03 12.46
CA ARG A 29 -6.32 12.78 11.76
C ARG A 29 -7.62 11.98 11.61
N HIS A 30 -7.52 10.66 11.53
CA HIS A 30 -8.66 9.79 11.27
C HIS A 30 -9.13 9.00 12.48
N LEU A 31 -8.38 8.99 13.58
CA LEU A 31 -8.66 8.23 14.79
C LEU A 31 -8.51 9.16 15.99
N LEU A 32 -9.64 9.49 16.62
CA LEU A 32 -9.68 10.34 17.80
C LEU A 32 -10.53 9.69 18.87
N ARG A 33 -10.07 9.76 20.12
CA ARG A 33 -10.82 9.22 21.27
C ARG A 33 -11.14 10.32 22.26
N GLN A 34 -12.42 10.44 22.63
CA GLN A 34 -12.91 11.33 23.69
C GLN A 34 -13.70 10.51 24.71
N GLY A 35 -13.08 10.18 25.84
CA GLY A 35 -13.69 9.32 26.86
C GLY A 35 -13.95 7.91 26.32
N SER A 36 -15.23 7.52 26.22
CA SER A 36 -15.67 6.25 25.63
C SER A 36 -16.03 6.36 24.14
N GLN A 37 -16.00 7.55 23.55
CA GLN A 37 -16.33 7.75 22.15
C GLN A 37 -15.06 7.66 21.30
N LEU A 38 -15.07 6.78 20.31
CA LEU A 38 -14.05 6.65 19.29
C LEU A 38 -14.59 7.19 17.97
N TYR A 39 -13.94 8.21 17.45
CA TYR A 39 -14.19 8.75 16.12
C TYR A 39 -13.18 8.13 15.16
N ILE A 40 -13.67 7.52 14.10
CA ILE A 40 -12.85 6.83 13.11
C ILE A 40 -13.37 7.08 11.69
N GLY A 41 -12.64 7.87 10.92
CA GLY A 41 -13.15 8.43 9.67
C GLY A 41 -14.43 9.24 9.91
N GLN A 42 -15.54 8.80 9.32
CA GLN A 42 -16.87 9.41 9.51
C GLN A 42 -17.74 8.69 10.55
N GLU A 43 -17.21 7.64 11.19
CA GLU A 43 -17.96 6.84 12.15
C GLU A 43 -17.65 7.24 13.59
N MET A 44 -18.67 7.12 14.45
CA MET A 44 -18.52 7.22 15.90
C MET A 44 -18.92 5.89 16.53
N ILE A 45 -18.06 5.37 17.41
CA ILE A 45 -18.24 4.11 18.13
C ILE A 45 -18.17 4.38 19.63
N ASN A 46 -19.19 3.90 20.36
CA ASN A 46 -19.14 3.89 21.82
C ASN A 46 -18.37 2.67 22.32
N LEU A 47 -17.12 2.88 22.72
CA LEU A 47 -16.25 1.88 23.34
C LEU A 47 -16.77 1.38 24.69
N GLY A 48 -17.75 2.02 25.32
CA GLY A 48 -18.36 1.51 26.56
C GLY A 48 -19.13 0.21 26.36
N GLY A 49 -19.68 -0.01 25.17
CA GLY A 49 -20.37 -1.25 24.78
C GLY A 49 -19.51 -2.24 24.00
N THR A 50 -18.24 -1.91 23.76
CA THR A 50 -17.31 -2.83 23.10
C THR A 50 -16.77 -3.81 24.15
N ARG A 51 -16.60 -5.08 23.82
CA ARG A 51 -15.95 -6.02 24.75
C ARG A 51 -14.44 -5.87 24.62
N GLU A 52 -13.86 -6.27 23.49
CA GLU A 52 -12.44 -6.14 23.22
C GLU A 52 -12.14 -5.28 21.99
N VAL A 53 -11.00 -4.57 22.01
CA VAL A 53 -10.42 -3.94 20.82
C VAL A 53 -9.16 -4.70 20.44
N VAL A 54 -9.13 -5.25 19.23
CA VAL A 54 -8.01 -6.01 18.69
C VAL A 54 -7.40 -5.24 17.53
N VAL A 55 -6.08 -5.08 17.53
CA VAL A 55 -5.36 -4.38 16.46
C VAL A 55 -4.54 -5.40 15.66
N VAL A 56 -4.83 -5.53 14.37
CA VAL A 56 -4.03 -6.36 13.46
C VAL A 56 -3.58 -5.55 12.25
N GLY A 57 -2.59 -6.01 11.50
CA GLY A 57 -2.22 -5.30 10.28
C GLY A 57 -0.93 -5.73 9.63
N CYS A 58 -0.63 -5.10 8.50
CA CYS A 58 0.63 -5.27 7.81
C CYS A 58 1.03 -4.07 6.96
N GLY A 59 2.32 -3.97 6.68
CA GLY A 59 2.89 -3.06 5.69
C GLY A 59 4.15 -2.34 6.18
N LYS A 60 4.81 -1.65 5.25
CA LYS A 60 6.04 -0.87 5.52
C LYS A 60 5.82 0.18 6.61
N ALA A 61 4.63 0.78 6.66
CA ALA A 61 4.23 1.75 7.67
C ALA A 61 3.46 1.14 8.85
N GLY A 62 3.40 -0.19 8.95
CA GLY A 62 2.60 -0.87 9.97
C GLY A 62 3.00 -0.50 11.40
N ALA A 63 4.30 -0.44 11.70
CA ALA A 63 4.78 -0.11 13.04
C ALA A 63 4.42 1.32 13.51
N PRO A 64 4.69 2.40 12.73
CA PRO A 64 4.27 3.74 13.13
C PRO A 64 2.74 3.91 13.17
N MET A 65 1.98 3.24 12.30
CA MET A 65 0.52 3.22 12.39
C MET A 65 0.05 2.57 13.70
N ALA A 66 0.65 1.45 14.10
CA ALA A 66 0.31 0.75 15.33
C ALA A 66 0.60 1.62 16.57
N ALA A 67 1.75 2.28 16.60
CA ALA A 67 2.11 3.20 17.68
C ALA A 67 1.07 4.35 17.82
N ALA A 68 0.67 4.97 16.72
CA ALA A 68 -0.33 6.05 16.75
C ALA A 68 -1.72 5.57 17.20
N VAL A 69 -2.09 4.33 16.87
CA VAL A 69 -3.32 3.71 17.39
C VAL A 69 -3.22 3.48 18.91
N GLU A 70 -2.07 3.03 19.41
CA GLU A 70 -1.84 2.89 20.85
C GLU A 70 -1.87 4.21 21.59
N ASP A 71 -1.27 5.27 21.03
CA ASP A 71 -1.30 6.60 21.63
C ASP A 71 -2.74 7.11 21.77
N THR A 72 -3.62 6.72 20.85
CA THR A 72 -5.03 7.13 20.86
C THR A 72 -5.92 6.26 21.76
N LEU A 73 -5.71 4.94 21.76
CA LEU A 73 -6.59 3.99 22.45
C LEU A 73 -6.07 3.52 23.80
N GLY A 74 -4.76 3.54 24.02
CA GLY A 74 -4.09 3.11 25.24
C GLY A 74 -4.55 1.73 25.70
N ASP A 75 -4.92 1.63 26.98
CA ASP A 75 -5.35 0.39 27.63
C ASP A 75 -6.64 -0.23 27.08
N ARG A 76 -7.32 0.45 26.15
CA ARG A 76 -8.49 -0.15 25.49
C ARG A 76 -8.14 -1.26 24.51
N ILE A 77 -6.90 -1.26 24.01
CA ILE A 77 -6.38 -2.33 23.16
C ILE A 77 -6.15 -3.56 24.05
N ALA A 78 -6.90 -4.61 23.78
CA ALA A 78 -6.78 -5.87 24.51
C ALA A 78 -5.55 -6.65 24.07
N ARG A 79 -5.32 -6.74 22.75
CA ARG A 79 -4.22 -7.47 22.13
C ARG A 79 -4.03 -7.03 20.68
N GLY A 80 -2.89 -7.35 20.09
CA GLY A 80 -2.68 -7.09 18.68
C GLY A 80 -1.35 -7.58 18.12
N VAL A 81 -1.28 -7.66 16.80
CA VAL A 81 -0.04 -7.96 16.06
C VAL A 81 -0.03 -7.21 14.73
N VAL A 82 1.07 -6.53 14.43
CA VAL A 82 1.25 -5.85 13.14
C VAL A 82 2.56 -6.30 12.51
N VAL A 83 2.49 -6.70 11.25
CA VAL A 83 3.64 -7.24 10.50
C VAL A 83 4.28 -6.16 9.63
N THR A 84 5.58 -5.92 9.79
CA THR A 84 6.34 -4.92 9.02
C THR A 84 7.63 -5.50 8.43
N LYS A 85 8.37 -4.71 7.66
CA LYS A 85 9.65 -5.12 7.05
C LYS A 85 10.76 -5.15 8.10
N TYR A 86 11.77 -6.01 7.92
CA TYR A 86 12.99 -5.98 8.74
C TYR A 86 13.61 -4.58 8.86
N GLY A 87 14.06 -4.25 10.07
CA GLY A 87 14.66 -2.96 10.42
C GLY A 87 13.66 -1.81 10.51
N HIS A 88 12.36 -2.09 10.46
CA HIS A 88 11.28 -1.08 10.53
C HIS A 88 10.41 -1.25 11.79
N ALA A 89 10.78 -2.14 12.71
CA ALA A 89 10.13 -2.21 14.00
C ALA A 89 10.26 -0.90 14.80
N GLN A 90 9.18 -0.56 15.49
CA GLN A 90 9.10 0.58 16.40
C GLN A 90 8.55 0.11 17.75
N PRO A 91 8.99 0.68 18.89
CA PRO A 91 8.43 0.33 20.19
C PRO A 91 6.92 0.59 20.28
N THR A 92 6.20 -0.40 20.79
CA THR A 92 4.77 -0.40 21.13
C THR A 92 4.59 -1.12 22.48
N LYS A 93 3.45 -0.92 23.14
CA LYS A 93 3.16 -1.44 24.49
C LYS A 93 2.26 -2.68 24.48
N LYS A 94 1.25 -2.73 23.61
CA LYS A 94 0.18 -3.75 23.56
C LYS A 94 0.18 -4.52 22.23
N VAL A 95 0.44 -3.84 21.12
CA VAL A 95 0.45 -4.40 19.77
C VAL A 95 1.84 -4.92 19.48
N ARG A 96 1.99 -6.24 19.32
CA ARG A 96 3.30 -6.82 18.99
C ARG A 96 3.70 -6.46 17.57
N ILE A 97 4.87 -5.88 17.38
CA ILE A 97 5.45 -5.69 16.04
C ILE A 97 6.22 -6.94 15.64
N HIS A 98 5.90 -7.47 14.46
CA HIS A 98 6.54 -8.67 13.88
C HIS A 98 7.23 -8.28 12.57
N GLU A 99 8.50 -8.61 12.39
CA GLU A 99 9.23 -8.28 11.16
C GLU A 99 9.28 -9.46 10.18
N SER A 100 9.13 -9.21 8.89
CA SER A 100 9.19 -10.22 7.84
C SER A 100 9.82 -9.73 6.52
N GLY A 101 10.06 -10.68 5.61
CA GLY A 101 10.69 -10.45 4.31
C GLY A 101 9.82 -9.62 3.36
N HIS A 102 10.46 -8.63 2.72
CA HIS A 102 9.90 -7.84 1.62
C HIS A 102 11.04 -7.39 0.69
N PRO A 103 10.92 -7.50 -0.65
CA PRO A 103 9.69 -7.79 -1.41
C PRO A 103 9.38 -9.28 -1.60
N VAL A 104 10.31 -10.17 -1.25
CA VAL A 104 10.10 -11.63 -1.34
C VAL A 104 9.61 -12.15 0.02
N PRO A 105 8.46 -12.86 0.07
CA PRO A 105 7.97 -13.47 1.31
C PRO A 105 8.93 -14.49 1.91
N ASP A 106 8.98 -14.60 3.23
CA ASP A 106 9.80 -15.57 3.97
C ASP A 106 9.01 -16.29 5.08
N GLU A 107 9.68 -17.19 5.80
CA GLU A 107 9.09 -17.96 6.91
C GLU A 107 8.65 -17.06 8.07
N SER A 108 9.34 -15.95 8.31
CA SER A 108 8.88 -14.97 9.30
C SER A 108 7.53 -14.39 8.91
N GLY A 109 7.28 -14.14 7.62
CA GLY A 109 5.97 -13.75 7.10
C GLY A 109 4.88 -14.80 7.36
N ILE A 110 5.20 -16.09 7.31
CA ILE A 110 4.26 -17.18 7.66
C ILE A 110 3.92 -17.15 9.15
N ALA A 111 4.92 -16.95 10.01
CA ALA A 111 4.71 -16.81 11.46
C ALA A 111 3.84 -15.58 11.78
N GLY A 112 4.12 -14.43 11.14
CA GLY A 112 3.32 -13.20 11.29
C GLY A 112 1.88 -13.35 10.80
N ALA A 113 1.67 -14.08 9.70
CA ALA A 113 0.33 -14.40 9.20
C ALA A 113 -0.45 -15.31 10.16
N THR A 114 0.20 -16.33 10.70
CA THR A 114 -0.40 -17.24 11.69
C THR A 114 -0.81 -16.49 12.94
N ALA A 115 0.10 -15.65 13.48
CA ALA A 115 -0.18 -14.83 14.64
C ALA A 115 -1.34 -13.85 14.42
N THR A 116 -1.43 -13.25 13.22
CA THR A 116 -2.55 -12.39 12.85
C THR A 116 -3.88 -13.13 12.94
N LEU A 117 -3.97 -14.34 12.36
CA LEU A 117 -5.20 -15.15 12.43
C LEU A 117 -5.53 -15.59 13.86
N GLU A 118 -4.53 -15.85 14.69
CA GLU A 118 -4.73 -16.18 16.11
C GLU A 118 -5.36 -15.04 16.89
N GLN A 119 -4.99 -13.77 16.63
CA GLN A 119 -5.61 -12.61 17.29
C GLN A 119 -7.12 -12.51 17.02
N LEU A 120 -7.58 -13.03 15.87
CA LEU A 120 -8.97 -12.96 15.40
C LEU A 120 -9.84 -14.13 15.87
N ARG A 121 -9.28 -15.12 16.59
CA ARG A 121 -10.07 -16.25 17.12
C ARG A 121 -10.94 -15.82 18.30
N GLY A 122 -12.15 -16.39 18.37
CA GLY A 122 -13.06 -16.23 19.51
C GLY A 122 -13.68 -14.84 19.65
N LEU A 123 -13.69 -14.07 18.55
CA LEU A 123 -14.33 -12.77 18.52
C LEU A 123 -15.86 -12.88 18.53
N ALA A 124 -16.51 -11.88 19.11
CA ALA A 124 -17.94 -11.74 19.27
C ALA A 124 -18.45 -10.48 18.56
N ALA A 125 -19.77 -10.35 18.43
CA ALA A 125 -20.39 -9.26 17.68
C ALA A 125 -20.25 -7.88 18.35
N ASP A 126 -19.83 -7.83 19.61
CA ASP A 126 -19.52 -6.63 20.38
C ASP A 126 -18.01 -6.32 20.44
N ASP A 127 -17.17 -7.10 19.77
CA ASP A 127 -15.75 -6.78 19.61
C ASP A 127 -15.51 -5.83 18.42
N LEU A 128 -14.39 -5.10 18.50
CA LEU A 128 -13.89 -4.23 17.46
C LEU A 128 -12.50 -4.69 17.00
N VAL A 129 -12.34 -4.91 15.70
CA VAL A 129 -11.05 -5.15 15.06
C VAL A 129 -10.65 -3.90 14.28
N ILE A 130 -9.48 -3.34 14.61
CA ILE A 130 -8.84 -2.29 13.83
C ILE A 130 -7.75 -2.93 12.99
N VAL A 131 -7.86 -2.83 11.68
CA VAL A 131 -6.91 -3.39 10.71
C VAL A 131 -6.07 -2.27 10.13
N LEU A 132 -4.74 -2.39 10.22
CA LEU A 132 -3.80 -1.40 9.69
C LEU A 132 -3.17 -1.96 8.41
N ILE A 133 -3.33 -1.26 7.29
CA ILE A 133 -2.79 -1.69 6.00
C ILE A 133 -1.95 -0.59 5.40
N SER A 134 -0.74 -0.94 4.98
CA SER A 134 0.09 -0.11 4.11
C SER A 134 0.83 -0.94 3.06
N GLY A 135 1.63 -0.27 2.24
CA GLY A 135 2.43 -0.88 1.19
C GLY A 135 3.21 -2.12 1.58
N GLY A 136 3.35 -3.07 0.65
CA GLY A 136 4.11 -4.31 0.84
C GLY A 136 3.38 -5.45 1.56
N GLY A 137 2.13 -5.24 1.99
CA GLY A 137 1.34 -6.24 2.75
C GLY A 137 1.21 -7.60 2.07
N SER A 138 1.14 -7.66 0.73
CA SER A 138 1.03 -8.92 0.00
C SER A 138 2.21 -9.88 0.24
N ALA A 139 3.42 -9.31 0.39
CA ALA A 139 4.64 -10.06 0.63
C ALA A 139 4.89 -10.33 2.11
N LEU A 140 4.67 -9.31 2.95
CA LEU A 140 4.89 -9.38 4.40
C LEU A 140 3.97 -10.40 5.08
N LEU A 141 2.79 -10.63 4.50
CA LEU A 141 1.74 -11.46 5.09
C LEU A 141 1.22 -12.50 4.06
N PRO A 142 2.04 -13.51 3.69
CA PRO A 142 1.76 -14.43 2.59
C PRO A 142 0.55 -15.35 2.82
N ALA A 143 0.39 -15.89 4.04
CA ALA A 143 -0.76 -16.67 4.51
C ALA A 143 -1.32 -17.72 3.50
N PRO A 144 -0.56 -18.77 3.12
CA PRO A 144 -1.05 -19.81 2.23
C PRO A 144 -2.25 -20.58 2.84
N VAL A 145 -3.11 -21.10 1.97
CA VAL A 145 -4.15 -22.09 2.30
C VAL A 145 -3.52 -23.43 2.70
N ASP A 146 -4.29 -24.30 3.36
CA ASP A 146 -3.80 -25.61 3.77
C ASP A 146 -3.37 -26.45 2.55
N GLY A 147 -2.22 -27.13 2.70
CA GLY A 147 -1.62 -27.93 1.63
C GLY A 147 -0.77 -27.14 0.63
N VAL A 148 -0.81 -25.80 0.64
CA VAL A 148 0.06 -24.95 -0.19
C VAL A 148 1.22 -24.41 0.66
N THR A 149 2.45 -24.55 0.17
CA THR A 149 3.65 -24.06 0.87
C THR A 149 4.01 -22.62 0.48
N LEU A 150 4.92 -22.01 1.25
CA LEU A 150 5.49 -20.71 0.88
C LEU A 150 6.25 -20.78 -0.46
N ALA A 151 7.02 -21.86 -0.66
CA ALA A 151 7.75 -22.12 -1.89
C ALA A 151 6.82 -22.20 -3.10
N ASP A 152 5.64 -22.83 -2.95
CA ASP A 152 4.63 -22.88 -4.01
C ASP A 152 4.15 -21.47 -4.40
N LYS A 153 3.89 -20.59 -3.43
CA LYS A 153 3.46 -19.21 -3.70
C LYS A 153 4.55 -18.38 -4.38
N GLN A 154 5.81 -18.58 -4.01
CA GLN A 154 6.96 -17.95 -4.65
C GLN A 154 7.11 -18.45 -6.10
N ALA A 155 6.98 -19.76 -6.33
CA ALA A 155 7.04 -20.36 -7.65
C ALA A 155 5.92 -19.86 -8.57
N LEU A 156 4.67 -19.82 -8.09
CA LEU A 156 3.55 -19.24 -8.85
C LEU A 156 3.83 -17.77 -9.20
N THR A 157 4.30 -16.97 -8.23
CA THR A 157 4.60 -15.55 -8.48
C THR A 157 5.67 -15.39 -9.55
N LYS A 158 6.72 -16.22 -9.52
CA LYS A 158 7.79 -16.21 -10.53
C LYS A 158 7.25 -16.57 -11.92
N ALA A 159 6.41 -17.60 -12.02
CA ALA A 159 5.80 -18.02 -13.29
C ALA A 159 4.92 -16.92 -13.89
N LEU A 160 4.07 -16.28 -13.07
CA LEU A 160 3.20 -15.19 -13.51
C LEU A 160 3.97 -13.96 -13.98
N LEU A 161 5.05 -13.60 -13.29
CA LEU A 161 5.94 -12.52 -13.74
C LEU A 161 6.62 -12.87 -15.06
N ALA A 162 7.09 -14.11 -15.22
CA ALA A 162 7.78 -14.56 -16.42
C ALA A 162 6.86 -14.57 -17.65
N CYS A 163 5.57 -14.87 -17.49
CA CYS A 163 4.60 -14.86 -18.58
C CYS A 163 3.95 -13.48 -18.83
N GLY A 164 4.32 -12.45 -18.05
CA GLY A 164 3.77 -11.10 -18.19
C GLY A 164 2.29 -11.00 -17.80
N ALA A 165 1.85 -11.77 -16.79
CA ALA A 165 0.51 -11.61 -16.22
C ALA A 165 0.35 -10.22 -15.61
N ASP A 166 -0.81 -9.59 -15.82
CA ASP A 166 -1.04 -8.27 -15.24
C ASP A 166 -1.30 -8.34 -13.73
N ILE A 167 -1.17 -7.21 -13.03
CA ILE A 167 -1.28 -7.17 -11.57
C ILE A 167 -2.67 -7.61 -11.06
N ARG A 168 -3.74 -7.38 -11.82
CA ARG A 168 -5.10 -7.78 -11.44
C ARG A 168 -5.25 -9.29 -11.54
N GLU A 169 -4.73 -9.89 -12.59
CA GLU A 169 -4.72 -11.35 -12.78
C GLU A 169 -3.86 -12.06 -11.73
N MET A 170 -2.67 -11.52 -11.46
CA MET A 170 -1.82 -12.01 -10.37
C MET A 170 -2.54 -11.96 -9.02
N ASN A 171 -3.26 -10.86 -8.74
CA ASN A 171 -4.00 -10.71 -7.51
C ASN A 171 -5.20 -11.67 -7.41
N ALA A 172 -5.93 -11.91 -8.50
CA ALA A 172 -7.00 -12.92 -8.54
C ALA A 172 -6.47 -14.28 -8.06
N LEU A 173 -5.38 -14.78 -8.66
CA LEU A 173 -4.73 -16.02 -8.24
C LEU A 173 -4.25 -15.98 -6.78
N ARG A 174 -3.59 -14.89 -6.36
CA ARG A 174 -3.07 -14.73 -4.98
C ARG A 174 -4.15 -14.74 -3.91
N LYS A 175 -5.33 -14.17 -4.19
CA LYS A 175 -6.50 -14.16 -3.29
C LYS A 175 -7.02 -15.59 -3.06
N HIS A 176 -7.17 -16.36 -4.14
CA HIS A 176 -7.70 -17.74 -4.12
C HIS A 176 -6.73 -18.79 -3.52
N ILE A 177 -5.51 -18.42 -3.15
CA ILE A 177 -4.55 -19.29 -2.46
C ILE A 177 -4.09 -18.70 -1.12
N SER A 178 -4.93 -17.85 -0.50
CA SER A 178 -4.62 -17.21 0.76
C SER A 178 -5.72 -17.33 1.81
N LYS A 179 -5.31 -17.48 3.07
CA LYS A 179 -6.19 -17.43 4.25
C LYS A 179 -6.55 -16.01 4.69
N ILE A 180 -5.97 -14.97 4.08
CA ILE A 180 -6.12 -13.56 4.53
C ILE A 180 -6.55 -12.62 3.41
N LYS A 181 -6.04 -12.81 2.19
CA LYS A 181 -6.31 -11.93 1.05
C LYS A 181 -7.75 -12.09 0.53
N GLY A 182 -8.24 -11.13 -0.25
CA GLY A 182 -9.57 -11.20 -0.89
C GLY A 182 -10.72 -11.32 0.11
N GLY A 183 -10.74 -10.48 1.14
CA GLY A 183 -11.80 -10.44 2.14
C GLY A 183 -11.68 -11.50 3.25
N GLN A 184 -10.74 -12.45 3.15
CA GLN A 184 -10.64 -13.56 4.09
C GLN A 184 -10.24 -13.11 5.52
N LEU A 185 -9.52 -11.99 5.67
CA LEU A 185 -9.27 -11.42 7.00
C LEU A 185 -10.55 -10.88 7.64
N ALA A 186 -11.42 -10.23 6.84
CA ALA A 186 -12.73 -9.80 7.32
C ALA A 186 -13.60 -11.01 7.70
N ARG A 187 -13.55 -12.10 6.91
CA ARG A 187 -14.21 -13.36 7.26
C ARG A 187 -13.68 -13.95 8.57
N ALA A 188 -12.36 -13.94 8.77
CA ALA A 188 -11.73 -14.44 9.99
C ALA A 188 -12.07 -13.61 11.24
N ALA A 189 -12.40 -12.33 11.06
CA ALA A 189 -12.81 -11.42 12.13
C ALA A 189 -14.32 -11.50 12.44
N ALA A 190 -15.14 -12.09 11.56
CA ALA A 190 -16.58 -12.20 11.80
C ALA A 190 -16.87 -13.02 13.08
N PRO A 191 -17.85 -12.62 13.91
CA PRO A 191 -18.86 -11.58 13.68
C PRO A 191 -18.47 -10.17 14.17
N ALA A 192 -17.23 -9.91 14.57
CA ALA A 192 -16.82 -8.60 15.07
C ALA A 192 -16.98 -7.48 14.04
N ARG A 193 -17.03 -6.23 14.52
CA ARG A 193 -16.94 -5.08 13.61
C ARG A 193 -15.49 -4.90 13.17
N VAL A 194 -15.27 -4.64 11.88
CA VAL A 194 -13.93 -4.45 11.30
C VAL A 194 -13.81 -3.05 10.75
N LEU A 195 -12.79 -2.31 11.21
CA LEU A 195 -12.42 -1.02 10.66
C LEU A 195 -10.99 -1.05 10.16
N THR A 196 -10.81 -0.87 8.86
CA THR A 196 -9.50 -0.90 8.22
C THR A 196 -9.04 0.52 7.93
N LEU A 197 -7.86 0.88 8.42
CA LEU A 197 -7.15 2.13 8.12
C LEU A 197 -6.06 1.83 7.11
N ILE A 198 -6.13 2.48 5.95
CA ILE A 198 -5.32 2.16 4.76
C ILE A 198 -4.44 3.36 4.39
N LEU A 199 -3.13 3.13 4.34
CA LEU A 199 -2.16 4.05 3.76
C LEU A 199 -1.70 3.48 2.41
N SER A 200 -2.22 4.01 1.31
CA SER A 200 -1.99 3.47 -0.03
C SER A 200 -0.67 3.96 -0.63
N ASP A 201 0.11 3.01 -1.15
CA ASP A 201 1.26 3.24 -2.05
C ASP A 201 0.99 2.76 -3.49
N ILE A 202 -0.26 2.41 -3.81
CA ILE A 202 -0.64 1.91 -5.13
C ILE A 202 -1.26 3.02 -5.97
N VAL A 203 -0.80 3.17 -7.20
CA VAL A 203 -1.37 4.09 -8.18
C VAL A 203 -2.89 3.85 -8.37
N GLY A 204 -3.67 4.92 -8.25
CA GLY A 204 -5.13 4.89 -8.38
C GLY A 204 -5.89 4.36 -7.16
N ASP A 205 -5.18 3.99 -6.09
CA ASP A 205 -5.72 3.55 -4.79
C ASP A 205 -6.82 2.45 -4.83
N PRO A 206 -6.75 1.41 -5.71
CA PRO A 206 -7.76 0.36 -5.73
C PRO A 206 -7.69 -0.50 -4.46
N LEU A 207 -8.73 -0.39 -3.61
CA LEU A 207 -8.80 -1.06 -2.30
C LEU A 207 -8.56 -2.58 -2.36
N ASP A 208 -9.03 -3.24 -3.42
CA ASP A 208 -8.93 -4.69 -3.57
C ASP A 208 -7.52 -5.16 -4.00
N ALA A 209 -6.68 -4.24 -4.50
CA ALA A 209 -5.29 -4.50 -4.84
C ALA A 209 -4.34 -4.20 -3.67
N ILE A 210 -4.67 -3.22 -2.82
CA ILE A 210 -3.84 -2.84 -1.66
C ILE A 210 -3.75 -4.02 -0.69
N ALA A 211 -2.53 -4.54 -0.49
CA ALA A 211 -2.27 -5.79 0.23
C ALA A 211 -3.12 -6.99 -0.25
N SER A 212 -3.58 -6.95 -1.51
CA SER A 212 -4.53 -7.89 -2.10
C SER A 212 -5.89 -7.94 -1.38
N GLY A 213 -6.35 -6.80 -0.84
CA GLY A 213 -7.71 -6.59 -0.35
C GLY A 213 -8.16 -7.51 0.78
N PRO A 214 -7.42 -7.65 1.90
CA PRO A 214 -7.75 -8.63 2.94
C PRO A 214 -9.09 -8.38 3.63
N THR A 215 -9.61 -7.15 3.59
CA THR A 215 -10.89 -6.72 4.18
C THR A 215 -11.86 -6.17 3.13
N VAL A 216 -11.64 -6.50 1.86
CA VAL A 216 -12.41 -6.01 0.70
C VAL A 216 -13.03 -7.21 -0.01
N PRO A 217 -14.28 -7.15 -0.48
CA PRO A 217 -14.86 -8.24 -1.26
C PRO A 217 -14.04 -8.52 -2.53
N ASP A 218 -13.99 -9.79 -2.91
CA ASP A 218 -13.32 -10.23 -4.11
C ASP A 218 -14.34 -10.66 -5.16
N PRO A 219 -14.51 -9.89 -6.27
CA PRO A 219 -15.45 -10.26 -7.33
C PRO A 219 -14.95 -11.42 -8.19
N THR A 220 -13.66 -11.76 -8.13
CA THR A 220 -13.07 -12.86 -8.91
C THR A 220 -13.39 -14.22 -8.30
N THR A 221 -13.31 -15.27 -9.11
CA THR A 221 -13.67 -16.65 -8.73
C THR A 221 -12.53 -17.63 -8.98
N TYR A 222 -12.62 -18.84 -8.42
CA TYR A 222 -11.71 -19.94 -8.76
C TYR A 222 -11.72 -20.25 -10.27
N ALA A 223 -12.85 -20.07 -10.96
CA ALA A 223 -12.94 -20.25 -12.40
C ALA A 223 -12.11 -19.19 -13.15
N ASP A 224 -12.16 -17.93 -12.73
CA ASP A 224 -11.31 -16.86 -13.28
C ASP A 224 -9.83 -17.16 -13.04
N ALA A 225 -9.48 -17.63 -11.83
CA ALA A 225 -8.12 -18.01 -11.49
C ALA A 225 -7.58 -19.13 -12.41
N LEU A 226 -8.38 -20.16 -12.69
CA LEU A 226 -8.02 -21.22 -13.64
C LEU A 226 -7.93 -20.70 -15.08
N ALA A 227 -8.87 -19.84 -15.49
CA ALA A 227 -8.87 -19.24 -16.82
C ALA A 227 -7.61 -18.40 -17.08
N ILE A 228 -7.08 -17.71 -16.06
CA ILE A 228 -5.80 -16.99 -16.15
C ILE A 228 -4.64 -17.96 -16.42
N LEU A 229 -4.58 -19.09 -15.71
CA LEU A 229 -3.54 -20.09 -15.93
C LEU A 229 -3.59 -20.68 -17.36
N ASP A 230 -4.80 -20.89 -17.87
CA ASP A 230 -5.03 -21.39 -19.23
C ASP A 230 -4.71 -20.32 -20.29
N LYS A 231 -5.08 -19.04 -20.05
CA LYS A 231 -4.73 -17.88 -20.91
C LYS A 231 -3.23 -17.80 -21.15
N TYR A 232 -2.43 -17.96 -20.11
CA TYR A 232 -0.96 -17.92 -20.18
C TYR A 232 -0.32 -19.27 -20.50
N ARG A 233 -1.11 -20.35 -20.60
CA ARG A 233 -0.65 -21.73 -20.86
C ARG A 233 0.32 -22.28 -19.82
N ILE A 234 0.25 -21.79 -18.58
CA ILE A 234 1.17 -22.15 -17.47
C ILE A 234 0.55 -23.15 -16.48
N ARG A 235 -0.67 -23.65 -16.72
CA ARG A 235 -1.37 -24.54 -15.78
C ARG A 235 -0.59 -25.81 -15.41
N ALA A 236 0.20 -26.35 -16.34
CA ALA A 236 1.05 -27.51 -16.10
C ALA A 236 2.35 -27.15 -15.33
N GLU A 237 2.79 -25.89 -15.43
CA GLU A 237 4.05 -25.38 -14.87
C GLU A 237 3.91 -24.93 -13.41
N ILE A 238 2.71 -24.60 -12.97
CA ILE A 238 2.46 -24.20 -11.58
C ILE A 238 2.48 -25.40 -10.61
N PRO A 239 2.80 -25.16 -9.33
CA PRO A 239 2.83 -26.21 -8.32
C PRO A 239 1.53 -27.01 -8.23
N ALA A 240 1.67 -28.34 -8.13
CA ALA A 240 0.53 -29.27 -8.14
C ALA A 240 -0.48 -28.99 -7.00
N ALA A 241 0.01 -28.60 -5.81
CA ALA A 241 -0.83 -28.26 -4.67
C ALA A 241 -1.73 -27.05 -4.95
N ILE A 242 -1.20 -26.01 -5.62
CA ILE A 242 -1.98 -24.84 -6.02
C ILE A 242 -3.03 -25.23 -7.06
N ARG A 243 -2.63 -25.99 -8.10
CA ARG A 243 -3.57 -26.44 -9.13
C ARG A 243 -4.72 -27.26 -8.52
N ALA A 244 -4.40 -28.22 -7.66
CA ALA A 244 -5.39 -29.05 -6.99
C ALA A 244 -6.33 -28.22 -6.11
N HIS A 245 -5.82 -27.22 -5.40
CA HIS A 245 -6.64 -26.32 -4.58
C HIS A 245 -7.62 -25.50 -5.44
N LEU A 246 -7.14 -24.90 -6.54
CA LEU A 246 -7.99 -24.10 -7.44
C LEU A 246 -9.05 -24.98 -8.12
N GLU A 247 -8.69 -26.18 -8.56
CA GLU A 247 -9.63 -27.15 -9.15
C GLU A 247 -10.68 -27.63 -8.13
N ALA A 248 -10.28 -27.86 -6.88
CA ALA A 248 -11.21 -28.19 -5.80
C ALA A 248 -12.17 -27.03 -5.51
N GLY A 249 -11.69 -25.79 -5.52
CA GLY A 249 -12.51 -24.58 -5.39
C GLY A 249 -13.51 -24.43 -6.54
N ALA A 250 -13.08 -24.58 -7.79
CA ALA A 250 -13.95 -24.54 -8.96
C ALA A 250 -15.00 -25.66 -8.96
N ALA A 251 -14.69 -26.81 -8.35
CA ALA A 251 -15.63 -27.90 -8.13
C ALA A 251 -16.55 -27.74 -6.90
N GLY A 252 -16.48 -26.59 -6.20
CA GLY A 252 -17.31 -26.28 -5.03
C GLY A 252 -16.91 -27.01 -3.74
N LYS A 253 -15.73 -27.64 -3.69
CA LYS A 253 -15.23 -28.36 -2.50
C LYS A 253 -14.56 -27.44 -1.48
N VAL A 254 -14.11 -26.27 -1.92
CA VAL A 254 -13.54 -25.22 -1.09
C VAL A 254 -14.43 -23.99 -1.25
N ALA A 255 -14.77 -23.35 -0.15
CA ALA A 255 -15.55 -22.12 -0.19
C ALA A 255 -14.81 -21.02 -0.95
N GLU A 256 -15.58 -20.20 -1.65
CA GLU A 256 -15.05 -19.08 -2.41
C GLU A 256 -14.57 -17.93 -1.50
N THR A 257 -13.70 -17.05 -2.02
CA THR A 257 -13.39 -15.76 -1.37
C THR A 257 -14.70 -14.97 -1.15
N PRO A 258 -14.84 -14.24 -0.03
CA PRO A 258 -16.01 -13.40 0.23
C PRO A 258 -16.40 -12.53 -0.96
N LYS A 259 -17.65 -12.68 -1.41
CA LYS A 259 -18.18 -12.00 -2.59
C LYS A 259 -18.78 -10.65 -2.21
N PRO A 260 -18.96 -9.71 -3.17
CA PRO A 260 -19.50 -8.37 -2.89
C PRO A 260 -20.84 -8.33 -2.15
N ASP A 261 -21.67 -9.36 -2.30
CA ASP A 261 -22.99 -9.52 -1.68
C ASP A 261 -22.95 -10.24 -0.32
N ASP A 262 -21.77 -10.65 0.16
CA ASP A 262 -21.62 -11.34 1.44
C ASP A 262 -22.03 -10.41 2.62
N PRO A 263 -23.02 -10.80 3.45
CA PRO A 263 -23.50 -9.98 4.55
C PRO A 263 -22.43 -9.58 5.57
N LEU A 264 -21.29 -10.28 5.64
CA LEU A 264 -20.19 -9.92 6.55
C LEU A 264 -19.70 -8.48 6.31
N PHE A 265 -19.74 -8.00 5.07
CA PHE A 265 -19.25 -6.66 4.72
C PHE A 265 -20.13 -5.53 5.25
N THR A 266 -21.34 -5.82 5.72
CA THR A 266 -22.17 -4.82 6.43
C THR A 266 -21.47 -4.27 7.67
N ARG A 267 -20.60 -5.07 8.30
CA ARG A 267 -19.83 -4.74 9.51
C ARG A 267 -18.38 -4.37 9.24
N VAL A 268 -18.00 -4.23 7.97
CA VAL A 268 -16.64 -3.88 7.55
C VAL A 268 -16.64 -2.47 6.98
N ARG A 269 -15.63 -1.67 7.35
CA ARG A 269 -15.38 -0.35 6.75
C ARG A 269 -13.91 -0.24 6.43
N ASN A 270 -13.62 0.26 5.22
CA ASN A 270 -12.28 0.53 4.76
C ASN A 270 -12.13 2.04 4.60
N ILE A 271 -11.16 2.62 5.29
CA ILE A 271 -10.94 4.07 5.37
C ILE A 271 -9.54 4.35 4.85
N MET A 272 -9.45 5.10 3.77
CA MET A 272 -8.17 5.60 3.26
C MET A 272 -7.70 6.75 4.16
N VAL A 273 -6.60 6.56 4.90
CA VAL A 273 -6.04 7.57 5.80
C VAL A 273 -4.93 8.40 5.16
N GLY A 274 -4.34 7.88 4.09
CA GLY A 274 -3.30 8.54 3.32
C GLY A 274 -3.17 7.92 1.92
N SER A 275 -2.94 8.75 0.89
CA SER A 275 -2.69 8.31 -0.48
C SER A 275 -1.71 9.23 -1.22
N ASN A 276 -1.25 8.79 -2.40
CA ASN A 276 -0.33 9.56 -3.23
C ASN A 276 -0.91 10.95 -3.58
N ILE A 277 -2.17 11.02 -4.00
CA ILE A 277 -2.78 12.32 -4.37
C ILE A 277 -2.82 13.30 -3.19
N GLN A 278 -3.05 12.84 -1.96
CA GLN A 278 -3.02 13.71 -0.77
C GLN A 278 -1.63 14.29 -0.52
N SER A 279 -0.57 13.51 -0.78
CA SER A 279 0.82 14.00 -0.74
C SER A 279 1.06 15.11 -1.78
N LEU A 280 0.58 14.92 -3.01
CA LEU A 280 0.72 15.92 -4.09
C LEU A 280 -0.09 17.19 -3.82
N GLU A 281 -1.29 17.08 -3.26
CA GLU A 281 -2.11 18.23 -2.85
C GLU A 281 -1.46 19.05 -1.74
N ALA A 282 -0.83 18.38 -0.78
CA ALA A 282 -0.04 19.03 0.26
C ALA A 282 1.20 19.73 -0.32
N ALA A 283 1.89 19.09 -1.27
CA ALA A 283 2.99 19.70 -2.01
C ALA A 283 2.53 20.95 -2.77
N ALA A 284 1.37 20.88 -3.44
CA ALA A 284 0.80 22.01 -4.17
C ALA A 284 0.43 23.17 -3.22
N THR A 285 -0.14 22.86 -2.05
CA THR A 285 -0.44 23.85 -1.02
C THR A 285 0.84 24.52 -0.50
N ALA A 286 1.87 23.74 -0.19
CA ALA A 286 3.17 24.26 0.24
C ALA A 286 3.83 25.13 -0.85
N ALA A 287 3.74 24.73 -2.12
CA ALA A 287 4.28 25.50 -3.24
C ALA A 287 3.67 26.92 -3.32
N ARG A 288 2.37 27.07 -3.06
CA ARG A 288 1.71 28.39 -3.00
C ARG A 288 2.29 29.28 -1.92
N THR A 289 2.69 28.72 -0.77
CA THR A 289 3.32 29.49 0.33
C THR A 289 4.71 30.04 -0.05
N HIS A 290 5.35 29.46 -1.06
CA HIS A 290 6.60 29.94 -1.65
C HIS A 290 6.39 30.87 -2.86
N GLY A 291 5.14 31.26 -3.15
CA GLY A 291 4.80 32.11 -4.29
C GLY A 291 4.90 31.39 -5.64
N LEU A 292 4.91 30.06 -5.65
CA LEU A 292 4.90 29.25 -6.87
C LEU A 292 3.46 28.88 -7.25
N THR A 293 3.15 28.92 -8.54
CA THR A 293 1.90 28.39 -9.09
C THR A 293 2.04 26.88 -9.25
N PRO A 294 1.32 26.03 -8.49
CA PRO A 294 1.43 24.58 -8.63
C PRO A 294 0.56 24.06 -9.79
N MET A 295 1.04 22.98 -10.41
CA MET A 295 0.27 22.14 -11.33
C MET A 295 0.58 20.68 -11.01
N ILE A 296 -0.43 19.95 -10.56
CA ILE A 296 -0.35 18.49 -10.42
C ILE A 296 -0.62 17.90 -11.80
N LEU A 297 0.38 17.26 -12.41
CA LEU A 297 0.25 16.61 -13.71
C LEU A 297 -0.57 15.33 -13.60
N SER A 298 -0.23 14.48 -12.64
CA SER A 298 -0.90 13.21 -12.38
C SER A 298 -0.38 12.59 -11.08
N SER A 299 -1.23 11.84 -10.38
CA SER A 299 -0.86 10.93 -9.29
C SER A 299 -0.63 9.48 -9.76
N SER A 300 -0.66 9.28 -11.08
CA SER A 300 -0.64 7.98 -11.73
C SER A 300 0.43 7.90 -12.82
N ILE A 301 1.57 8.56 -12.61
CA ILE A 301 2.69 8.46 -13.54
C ILE A 301 3.31 7.06 -13.44
N GLU A 302 3.33 6.36 -14.58
CA GLU A 302 3.96 5.06 -14.73
C GLU A 302 4.83 5.08 -15.99
N GLY A 303 5.72 4.09 -16.11
CA GLY A 303 6.58 3.90 -17.27
C GLY A 303 8.07 4.01 -16.96
N GLU A 304 8.86 4.02 -18.02
CA GLU A 304 10.33 4.02 -17.93
C GLU A 304 10.85 5.37 -17.44
N THR A 305 11.58 5.33 -16.32
CA THR A 305 11.96 6.49 -15.50
C THR A 305 12.64 7.58 -16.31
N ARG A 306 13.60 7.23 -17.16
CA ARG A 306 14.34 8.20 -17.99
C ARG A 306 13.45 8.95 -18.97
N GLU A 307 12.41 8.31 -19.52
CA GLU A 307 11.51 8.93 -20.48
C GLU A 307 10.55 9.88 -19.78
N VAL A 308 10.08 9.50 -18.58
CA VAL A 308 9.29 10.38 -17.72
C VAL A 308 10.10 11.61 -17.30
N ALA A 309 11.39 11.45 -16.96
CA ALA A 309 12.28 12.56 -16.61
C ALA A 309 12.46 13.55 -17.78
N ARG A 310 12.68 13.04 -18.99
CA ARG A 310 12.77 13.85 -20.23
C ARG A 310 11.50 14.63 -20.50
N MET A 311 10.34 14.00 -20.31
CA MET A 311 9.04 14.66 -20.43
C MET A 311 8.93 15.83 -19.42
N HIS A 312 9.30 15.63 -18.16
CA HIS A 312 9.27 16.70 -17.15
C HIS A 312 10.21 17.86 -17.50
N ALA A 313 11.42 17.57 -17.98
CA ALA A 313 12.36 18.59 -18.42
C ALA A 313 11.83 19.37 -19.65
N ALA A 314 11.16 18.69 -20.59
CA ALA A 314 10.50 19.35 -21.72
C ALA A 314 9.38 20.29 -21.28
N ILE A 315 8.52 19.88 -20.33
CA ILE A 315 7.47 20.75 -19.77
C ILE A 315 8.09 21.95 -19.05
N ALA A 316 9.16 21.75 -18.28
CA ALA A 316 9.85 22.84 -17.60
C ALA A 316 10.44 23.86 -18.61
N ARG A 317 11.02 23.38 -19.72
CA ARG A 317 11.49 24.25 -20.82
C ARG A 317 10.36 25.06 -21.43
N GLU A 318 9.23 24.42 -21.73
CA GLU A 318 8.06 25.08 -22.32
C GLU A 318 7.49 26.16 -21.38
N VAL A 319 7.25 25.81 -20.12
CA VAL A 319 6.76 26.76 -19.08
C VAL A 319 7.69 27.96 -18.96
N ARG A 320 9.00 27.75 -18.97
CA ARG A 320 9.98 28.83 -18.89
C ARG A 320 9.98 29.72 -20.14
N ALA A 321 9.89 29.13 -21.32
CA ALA A 321 9.99 29.86 -22.60
C ALA A 321 8.71 30.61 -22.94
N THR A 322 7.54 29.99 -22.71
CA THR A 322 6.26 30.46 -23.26
C THR A 322 5.20 30.75 -22.19
N ARG A 323 5.43 30.37 -20.93
CA ARG A 323 4.44 30.41 -19.83
C ARG A 323 3.23 29.51 -20.07
N ASN A 324 3.37 28.50 -20.92
CA ASN A 324 2.39 27.46 -21.19
C ASN A 324 2.89 26.11 -20.65
N PRO A 325 2.06 25.24 -20.06
CA PRO A 325 0.65 25.42 -19.70
C PRO A 325 0.42 26.20 -18.40
N LEU A 326 1.49 26.69 -17.76
CA LEU A 326 1.40 27.35 -16.46
C LEU A 326 2.20 28.65 -16.43
N ALA A 327 1.58 29.71 -15.89
CA ALA A 327 2.27 30.97 -15.65
C ALA A 327 3.33 30.82 -14.55
N GLY A 328 4.54 31.31 -14.82
CA GLY A 328 5.64 31.31 -13.86
C GLY A 328 5.49 32.37 -12.75
N PRO A 329 6.17 32.20 -11.60
CA PRO A 329 7.04 31.06 -11.28
C PRO A 329 6.21 29.79 -10.96
N ALA A 330 6.58 28.68 -11.56
CA ALA A 330 5.77 27.46 -11.61
C ALA A 330 6.35 26.34 -10.74
N CYS A 331 5.48 25.45 -10.25
CA CYS A 331 5.85 24.21 -9.59
C CYS A 331 5.07 23.06 -10.24
N ILE A 332 5.77 22.24 -11.03
CA ILE A 332 5.21 21.06 -11.67
C ILE A 332 5.36 19.90 -10.68
N ILE A 333 4.24 19.26 -10.36
CA ILE A 333 4.15 18.20 -9.34
C ILE A 333 3.60 16.94 -10.01
N SER A 334 4.21 15.79 -9.75
CA SER A 334 3.68 14.52 -10.20
C SER A 334 4.01 13.43 -9.18
N GLY A 335 3.21 12.37 -9.19
CA GLY A 335 3.41 11.19 -8.36
C GLY A 335 3.06 9.93 -9.14
N GLY A 336 3.63 8.82 -8.71
CA GLY A 336 3.40 7.51 -9.31
C GLY A 336 4.57 6.57 -9.07
N GLU A 337 4.65 5.51 -9.87
CA GLU A 337 5.60 4.41 -9.69
C GLU A 337 6.28 4.11 -11.04
N THR A 338 7.37 4.83 -11.34
CA THR A 338 8.17 4.55 -12.53
C THR A 338 9.05 3.32 -12.33
N THR A 339 9.47 2.71 -13.43
CA THR A 339 10.35 1.54 -13.43
C THR A 339 11.67 1.85 -14.12
N VAL A 340 12.68 1.03 -13.81
CA VAL A 340 14.00 1.09 -14.46
C VAL A 340 14.27 -0.26 -15.09
N THR A 341 14.44 -0.29 -16.41
CA THR A 341 14.90 -1.48 -17.11
C THR A 341 16.41 -1.65 -16.87
N LEU A 342 16.78 -2.61 -16.02
CA LEU A 342 18.19 -2.89 -15.69
C LEU A 342 18.95 -3.39 -16.93
N ARG A 343 20.03 -2.69 -17.29
CA ARG A 343 20.94 -3.06 -18.39
C ARG A 343 22.38 -3.32 -17.94
N GLY A 344 22.67 -3.13 -16.66
CA GLY A 344 24.02 -3.25 -16.10
C GLY A 344 23.99 -3.55 -14.61
N SER A 345 25.16 -3.56 -13.98
CA SER A 345 25.38 -3.91 -12.57
C SER A 345 25.61 -2.71 -11.64
N GLY A 346 25.23 -1.50 -12.08
CA GLY A 346 25.37 -0.28 -11.29
C GLY A 346 24.43 -0.26 -10.06
N LYS A 347 24.66 0.70 -9.17
CA LYS A 347 23.81 0.97 -8.01
C LYS A 347 23.02 2.26 -8.23
N GLY A 348 21.73 2.23 -7.92
CA GLY A 348 20.83 3.38 -8.03
C GLY A 348 19.36 2.97 -7.90
N GLY A 349 18.47 3.94 -7.96
CA GLY A 349 17.03 3.74 -7.94
C GLY A 349 16.33 4.63 -8.97
N ARG A 350 15.00 4.49 -9.05
CA ARG A 350 14.19 5.23 -10.02
C ARG A 350 14.26 6.74 -9.80
N ASN A 351 14.25 7.22 -8.56
CA ASN A 351 14.25 8.66 -8.28
C ASN A 351 15.64 9.26 -8.55
N GLN A 352 16.71 8.50 -8.30
CA GLN A 352 18.08 8.85 -8.68
C GLN A 352 18.27 8.90 -10.19
N GLU A 353 17.79 7.89 -10.95
CA GLU A 353 17.84 7.92 -12.41
C GLU A 353 16.99 9.07 -12.97
N PHE A 354 15.84 9.35 -12.38
CA PHE A 354 15.01 10.51 -12.75
C PHE A 354 15.80 11.81 -12.60
N ALA A 355 16.39 12.04 -11.42
CA ALA A 355 17.15 13.25 -11.13
C ALA A 355 18.37 13.39 -12.07
N LEU A 356 19.08 12.29 -12.34
CA LEU A 356 20.23 12.28 -13.24
C LEU A 356 19.83 12.57 -14.69
N ALA A 357 18.83 11.86 -15.22
CA ALA A 357 18.34 12.05 -16.57
C ALA A 357 17.80 13.47 -16.78
N ALA A 358 17.06 13.99 -15.80
CA ALA A 358 16.55 15.35 -15.84
C ALA A 358 17.67 16.40 -15.77
N ALA A 359 18.71 16.19 -14.97
CA ALA A 359 19.83 17.13 -14.83
C ALA A 359 20.56 17.37 -16.16
N LEU A 360 20.72 16.32 -16.98
CA LEU A 360 21.31 16.45 -18.32
C LEU A 360 20.46 17.34 -19.23
N ASP A 361 19.14 17.18 -19.15
CA ASP A 361 18.19 17.93 -19.99
C ASP A 361 17.99 19.38 -19.54
N ILE A 362 18.15 19.69 -18.25
CA ILE A 362 17.98 21.06 -17.72
C ILE A 362 19.29 21.84 -17.57
N ALA A 363 20.42 21.34 -18.09
CA ALA A 363 21.75 21.94 -17.90
C ALA A 363 21.82 23.44 -18.25
N GLU A 364 21.10 23.87 -19.29
CA GLU A 364 21.05 25.25 -19.77
C GLU A 364 19.92 26.09 -19.13
N LEU A 365 19.28 25.58 -18.06
CA LEU A 365 18.16 26.21 -17.36
C LEU A 365 18.55 26.54 -15.91
N PRO A 366 19.33 27.62 -15.68
CA PRO A 366 19.88 27.93 -14.36
C PRO A 366 18.80 28.23 -13.30
N ASP A 367 17.59 28.56 -13.72
CA ASP A 367 16.41 28.88 -12.91
C ASP A 367 15.42 27.71 -12.76
N VAL A 368 15.84 26.48 -13.07
CA VAL A 368 15.03 25.25 -12.90
C VAL A 368 15.68 24.33 -11.88
N VAL A 369 14.85 23.76 -11.01
CA VAL A 369 15.24 22.72 -10.04
C VAL A 369 14.29 21.54 -10.21
N ILE A 370 14.85 20.33 -10.23
CA ILE A 370 14.09 19.08 -10.22
C ILE A 370 14.48 18.31 -8.96
N LEU A 371 13.47 17.81 -8.27
CA LEU A 371 13.60 16.94 -7.11
C LEU A 371 12.71 15.72 -7.34
N SER A 372 13.23 14.53 -7.08
CA SER A 372 12.51 13.26 -7.15
C SER A 372 12.89 12.44 -5.93
N ALA A 373 11.91 11.82 -5.26
CA ALA A 373 12.12 11.10 -4.01
C ALA A 373 11.04 10.04 -3.77
N GLY A 374 11.44 8.89 -3.21
CA GLY A 374 10.53 7.88 -2.68
C GLY A 374 10.00 8.29 -1.30
N THR A 375 8.68 8.26 -1.10
CA THR A 375 8.05 8.62 0.18
C THR A 375 8.33 7.61 1.29
N ASP A 376 8.74 6.39 0.95
CA ASP A 376 9.17 5.36 1.89
C ASP A 376 10.65 5.50 2.32
N GLY A 377 11.32 6.57 1.88
CA GLY A 377 12.69 6.90 2.27
C GLY A 377 13.77 6.05 1.61
N THR A 378 13.41 5.12 0.71
CA THR A 378 14.35 4.24 0.01
C THR A 378 14.23 4.42 -1.50
N ASP A 379 15.35 4.47 -2.21
CA ASP A 379 15.36 4.50 -3.68
C ASP A 379 16.41 3.55 -4.23
N GLY A 380 15.98 2.36 -4.67
CA GLY A 380 16.87 1.29 -5.09
C GLY A 380 17.48 0.48 -3.94
N PRO A 381 18.36 -0.50 -4.26
CA PRO A 381 19.01 -1.41 -3.31
C PRO A 381 20.21 -0.81 -2.57
#